data_AF-A0A423VSA4-F1
#
_entry.id   AF-A0A423VSA4-F1
#
_cell.length_a   1.000
_cell.length_b   1.000
_cell.length_c   1.000
_cell.angle_alpha   90.00
_cell.angle_beta   90.00
_cell.angle_gamma   90.00
#
_symmetry.space_group_name_H-M   'P 1'
#
loop_
_entity.id
_entity.type
_entity.pdbx_description
1 polymer ?
#
loop_
_entity_poly.entity_id
_entity_poly.type
_entity_poly.pdbx_seq_one_letter_code
_entity_poly.pdbx_strand_id
1 'polypeptide(L)'
;MESSQDEICYGALLNAQAKPVGTNTVLSRLLTAVQSAASFASFSLQHTDGVFEVFSDQGVKFAVLDILTASKLQALSNVLDTRFEAVVETRTIIKRRSKSATPFKVSINIFGPGRVADEVSLSLSKVKAFLQHPQALDCDVDYRNPDMLAFPGMEIDMRDYIGMETSSWKADHLKRDIEDILGSLGHVTDSGDIGPIAGLKSTLKRHQEIGTQFILQRENPIFGKQLSSRLHQALGARCAEEMEMKVALGGLVADVMGLGKTLTILVSILRSTEKAVEFGHFNHPEQSVGVKTVPTKATLVVVPSAQILENWEAEIET
;
A
#
# COMPACT_ATOMS: atom_id res chain seq x y z
N MET A 1 -9.50 -43.73 -3.77
CA MET A 1 -8.90 -42.80 -2.79
C MET A 1 -7.87 -41.99 -3.56
N GLU A 2 -8.34 -41.02 -4.33
CA GLU A 2 -7.49 -40.12 -5.11
C GLU A 2 -7.04 -38.98 -4.20
N SER A 3 -5.74 -38.71 -4.23
CA SER A 3 -5.08 -37.61 -3.53
C SER A 3 -5.80 -36.30 -3.87
N SER A 4 -6.48 -35.72 -2.88
CA SER A 4 -6.90 -34.33 -2.88
C SER A 4 -5.66 -33.49 -3.11
N GLN A 5 -5.54 -32.89 -4.29
CA GLN A 5 -4.53 -31.88 -4.55
C GLN A 5 -4.80 -30.74 -3.56
N ASP A 6 -3.85 -30.47 -2.67
CA ASP A 6 -4.03 -29.59 -1.51
C ASP A 6 -4.56 -28.20 -1.95
N GLU A 7 -5.85 -27.97 -1.71
CA GLU A 7 -6.50 -26.66 -1.89
C GLU A 7 -5.94 -25.72 -0.81
N ILE A 8 -5.50 -24.53 -1.23
CA ILE A 8 -5.00 -23.50 -0.32
C ILE A 8 -5.85 -22.24 -0.45
N CYS A 9 -5.85 -21.40 0.59
CA CYS A 9 -6.38 -20.06 0.53
C CYS A 9 -5.31 -19.10 0.01
N TYR A 10 -5.64 -18.32 -1.01
CA TYR A 10 -4.75 -17.28 -1.54
C TYR A 10 -4.89 -15.95 -0.80
N GLY A 11 -5.97 -15.76 -0.06
CA GLY A 11 -6.29 -14.50 0.60
C GLY A 11 -7.74 -14.10 0.35
N ALA A 12 -8.03 -12.83 0.55
CA ALA A 12 -9.38 -12.31 0.48
C ALA A 12 -9.50 -10.96 -0.23
N LEU A 13 -10.64 -10.75 -0.89
CA LEU A 13 -11.10 -9.42 -1.30
C LEU A 13 -11.98 -8.82 -0.20
N LEU A 14 -11.48 -7.77 0.45
CA LEU A 14 -12.16 -7.12 1.57
C LEU A 14 -13.18 -6.06 1.11
N ASN A 15 -14.10 -5.72 2.01
CA ASN A 15 -15.09 -4.65 1.86
C ASN A 15 -16.09 -4.81 0.70
N ALA A 16 -16.31 -6.05 0.24
CA ALA A 16 -17.41 -6.34 -0.67
C ALA A 16 -18.76 -6.06 0.02
N GLN A 17 -19.78 -5.75 -0.77
CA GLN A 17 -21.13 -5.49 -0.26
C GLN A 17 -22.08 -6.57 -0.75
N ALA A 18 -22.79 -7.21 0.17
CA ALA A 18 -23.83 -8.17 -0.13
C ALA A 18 -25.21 -7.55 0.16
N LYS A 19 -26.09 -7.55 -0.84
CA LYS A 19 -27.49 -7.12 -0.68
C LYS A 19 -28.35 -8.34 -0.34
N PRO A 20 -29.10 -8.33 0.77
CA PRO A 20 -30.04 -9.40 1.10
C PRO A 20 -31.11 -9.59 0.02
N VAL A 21 -31.46 -10.85 -0.28
CA VAL A 21 -32.50 -11.26 -1.24
C VAL A 21 -33.33 -12.40 -0.64
N GLY A 22 -34.64 -12.44 -0.91
CA GLY A 22 -35.53 -13.52 -0.46
C GLY A 22 -36.35 -13.20 0.80
N THR A 23 -37.13 -14.18 1.28
CA THR A 23 -38.00 -14.02 2.46
C THR A 23 -37.19 -14.01 3.77
N ASN A 24 -37.50 -13.09 4.68
CA ASN A 24 -36.83 -12.84 5.97
C ASN A 24 -36.66 -14.08 6.88
N THR A 25 -37.33 -15.20 6.59
CA THR A 25 -37.24 -16.48 7.30
C THR A 25 -35.87 -17.15 7.17
N VAL A 26 -35.14 -16.90 6.08
CA VAL A 26 -33.85 -17.56 5.82
C VAL A 26 -32.75 -16.98 6.70
N LEU A 27 -32.61 -15.65 6.74
CA LEU A 27 -31.65 -14.98 7.62
C LEU A 27 -31.94 -15.26 9.10
N SER A 28 -33.20 -15.31 9.50
CA SER A 28 -33.57 -15.63 10.89
C SER A 28 -33.27 -17.08 11.27
N ARG A 29 -33.42 -18.05 10.36
CA ARG A 29 -32.97 -19.44 10.57
C ARG A 29 -31.45 -19.58 10.61
N LEU A 30 -30.75 -18.94 9.66
CA LEU A 30 -29.29 -18.83 9.67
C LEU A 30 -28.79 -18.27 11.00
N LEU A 31 -29.44 -17.24 11.53
CA LEU A 31 -29.16 -16.66 12.84
C LEU A 31 -29.42 -17.57 14.04
N THR A 32 -30.28 -18.58 13.88
CA THR A 32 -30.56 -19.56 14.93
C THR A 32 -29.52 -20.69 14.90
N ALA A 33 -29.02 -21.04 13.72
CA ALA A 33 -27.94 -22.01 13.53
C ALA A 33 -26.55 -21.43 13.87
N VAL A 34 -26.33 -20.14 13.62
CA VAL A 34 -25.09 -19.39 13.94
C VAL A 34 -24.99 -19.05 15.45
N GLN A 35 -25.67 -19.80 16.34
CA GLN A 35 -25.40 -19.79 17.80
C GLN A 35 -24.04 -20.41 18.17
N SER A 36 -23.13 -20.55 17.20
CA SER A 36 -21.74 -20.90 17.40
C SER A 36 -21.01 -19.73 18.07
N ALA A 37 -20.05 -20.06 18.96
CA ALA A 37 -19.16 -19.10 19.61
C ALA A 37 -18.21 -18.37 18.63
N ALA A 38 -18.24 -18.72 17.33
CA ALA A 38 -17.36 -18.16 16.31
C ALA A 38 -17.68 -16.69 15.98
N SER A 39 -16.65 -15.86 15.90
CA SER A 39 -16.76 -14.43 15.55
C SER A 39 -17.17 -14.18 14.10
N PHE A 40 -16.97 -15.17 13.22
CA PHE A 40 -17.27 -15.11 11.79
C PHE A 40 -18.05 -16.34 11.33
N ALA A 41 -18.82 -16.18 10.25
CA ALA A 41 -19.54 -17.23 9.55
C ALA A 41 -19.17 -17.19 8.05
N SER A 42 -18.94 -18.37 7.48
CA SER A 42 -18.59 -18.55 6.06
C SER A 42 -19.79 -19.08 5.27
N PHE A 43 -19.94 -18.60 4.04
CA PHE A 43 -21.04 -18.96 3.14
C PHE A 43 -20.50 -19.22 1.74
N SER A 44 -21.10 -20.18 1.02
CA SER A 44 -20.69 -20.48 -0.35
C SER A 44 -21.20 -19.42 -1.33
N LEU A 45 -20.41 -19.15 -2.37
CA LEU A 45 -20.81 -18.34 -3.52
C LEU A 45 -21.08 -19.24 -4.71
N GLN A 46 -22.08 -18.86 -5.51
CA GLN A 46 -22.29 -19.42 -6.85
C GLN A 46 -22.44 -18.29 -7.86
N HIS A 47 -21.95 -18.53 -9.08
CA HIS A 47 -22.04 -17.59 -10.18
C HIS A 47 -23.17 -18.00 -11.13
N THR A 48 -24.22 -17.19 -11.20
CA THR A 48 -25.42 -17.43 -12.03
C THR A 48 -25.75 -16.15 -12.79
N ASP A 49 -25.94 -16.24 -14.11
CA ASP A 49 -26.37 -15.12 -14.97
C ASP A 49 -25.54 -13.81 -14.81
N GLY A 50 -24.22 -13.94 -14.61
CA GLY A 50 -23.31 -12.80 -14.46
C GLY A 50 -23.30 -12.18 -13.05
N VAL A 51 -23.93 -12.82 -12.08
CA VAL A 51 -24.07 -12.34 -10.70
C VAL A 51 -23.54 -13.39 -9.73
N PHE A 52 -22.87 -12.94 -8.67
CA PHE A 52 -22.45 -13.81 -7.56
C PHE A 52 -23.49 -13.80 -6.44
N GLU A 53 -24.05 -14.97 -6.18
CA GLU A 53 -25.11 -15.22 -5.21
C GLU A 53 -24.54 -15.95 -3.98
N VAL A 54 -25.01 -15.57 -2.79
CA VAL A 54 -24.54 -16.11 -1.50
C VAL A 54 -25.59 -17.07 -0.94
N PHE A 55 -25.13 -18.28 -0.59
CA PHE A 55 -25.97 -19.38 -0.14
C PHE A 55 -25.70 -19.78 1.32
N SER A 56 -26.76 -20.16 2.01
CA SER A 56 -26.66 -20.78 3.34
C SER A 56 -26.00 -22.16 3.26
N ASP A 57 -25.58 -22.68 4.42
CA ASP A 57 -25.27 -24.10 4.64
C ASP A 57 -26.37 -25.05 4.12
N GLN A 58 -27.65 -24.64 4.23
CA GLN A 58 -28.81 -25.38 3.71
C GLN A 58 -29.06 -25.21 2.19
N GLY A 59 -28.16 -24.57 1.46
CA GLY A 59 -28.29 -24.35 0.01
C GLY A 59 -29.36 -23.32 -0.39
N VAL A 60 -29.78 -22.43 0.52
CA VAL A 60 -30.77 -21.39 0.24
C VAL A 60 -30.08 -20.06 -0.06
N LYS A 61 -30.39 -19.48 -1.23
CA LYS A 61 -29.92 -18.13 -1.59
C LYS A 61 -30.50 -17.09 -0.63
N PHE A 62 -29.65 -16.22 -0.09
CA PHE A 62 -30.09 -15.15 0.82
C PHE A 62 -29.47 -13.78 0.54
N ALA A 63 -28.43 -13.68 -0.30
CA ALA A 63 -27.85 -12.40 -0.68
C ALA A 63 -27.19 -12.45 -2.07
N VAL A 64 -26.91 -11.28 -2.60
CA VAL A 64 -26.25 -11.06 -3.90
C VAL A 64 -25.12 -10.05 -3.72
N LEU A 65 -23.96 -10.32 -4.28
CA LEU A 65 -22.81 -9.41 -4.22
C LEU A 65 -22.97 -8.19 -5.12
N ASP A 66 -22.28 -7.12 -4.75
CA ASP A 66 -22.17 -5.91 -5.56
C ASP A 66 -21.42 -6.16 -6.87
N ILE A 67 -21.74 -5.33 -7.87
CA ILE A 67 -21.23 -5.46 -9.24
C ILE A 67 -19.71 -5.26 -9.30
N LEU A 68 -19.13 -4.42 -8.43
CA LEU A 68 -17.69 -4.14 -8.45
C LEU A 68 -16.91 -5.37 -7.99
N THR A 69 -17.35 -6.02 -6.91
CA THR A 69 -16.75 -7.27 -6.45
C THR A 69 -16.98 -8.40 -7.46
N ALA A 70 -18.21 -8.54 -7.98
CA ALA A 70 -18.54 -9.54 -8.99
C ALA A 70 -17.64 -9.43 -10.24
N SER A 71 -17.41 -8.21 -10.75
CA SER A 71 -16.53 -7.98 -11.90
C SER A 71 -15.08 -8.38 -11.63
N LYS A 72 -14.58 -8.21 -10.38
CA LYS A 72 -13.24 -8.65 -9.99
C LYS A 72 -13.16 -10.18 -9.94
N LEU A 73 -14.15 -10.85 -9.36
CA LEU A 73 -14.21 -12.31 -9.33
C LEU A 73 -14.36 -12.90 -10.73
N GLN A 74 -15.04 -12.21 -11.65
CA GLN A 74 -15.16 -12.63 -13.05
C GLN A 74 -13.81 -12.65 -13.78
N ALA A 75 -12.82 -11.85 -13.36
CA ALA A 75 -11.47 -11.94 -13.90
C ALA A 75 -10.81 -13.30 -13.65
N LEU A 76 -11.31 -14.06 -12.67
CA LEU A 76 -10.85 -15.42 -12.34
C LEU A 76 -11.63 -16.52 -13.04
N SER A 77 -12.62 -16.19 -13.87
CA SER A 77 -13.47 -17.20 -14.56
C SER A 77 -12.69 -18.16 -15.47
N ASN A 78 -11.51 -17.76 -15.94
CA ASN A 78 -10.62 -18.58 -16.77
C ASN A 78 -9.61 -19.39 -15.96
N VAL A 79 -9.46 -19.12 -14.66
CA VAL A 79 -8.55 -19.87 -13.79
C VAL A 79 -9.32 -21.08 -13.25
N LEU A 80 -8.90 -22.28 -13.64
CA LEU A 80 -9.57 -23.52 -13.25
C LEU A 80 -9.45 -23.78 -11.75
N ASP A 81 -10.43 -24.50 -11.20
CA ASP A 81 -10.45 -24.98 -9.82
C ASP A 81 -10.40 -23.87 -8.74
N THR A 82 -10.80 -22.63 -9.07
CA THR A 82 -10.95 -21.57 -8.05
C THR A 82 -12.30 -21.66 -7.35
N ARG A 83 -12.29 -21.52 -6.03
CA ARG A 83 -13.48 -21.49 -5.17
C ARG A 83 -13.54 -20.20 -4.36
N PHE A 84 -14.75 -19.76 -4.03
CA PHE A 84 -14.99 -18.53 -3.29
C PHE A 84 -15.87 -18.78 -2.06
N GLU A 85 -15.53 -18.16 -0.92
CA GLU A 85 -16.39 -18.10 0.26
C GLU A 85 -16.58 -16.68 0.76
N ALA A 86 -17.82 -16.38 1.15
CA ALA A 86 -18.23 -15.15 1.78
C ALA A 86 -18.09 -15.30 3.29
N VAL A 87 -17.13 -14.59 3.87
CA VAL A 87 -16.90 -14.50 5.31
C VAL A 87 -17.56 -13.24 5.85
N VAL A 88 -18.44 -13.42 6.83
CA VAL A 88 -19.23 -12.34 7.45
C VAL A 88 -19.09 -12.41 8.95
N GLU A 89 -18.89 -11.26 9.58
CA GLU A 89 -18.85 -11.20 11.04
C GLU A 89 -20.20 -11.58 11.66
N THR A 90 -20.22 -12.51 12.60
CA THR A 90 -21.43 -13.06 13.21
C THR A 90 -22.32 -11.97 13.81
N ARG A 91 -21.73 -10.95 14.45
CA ARG A 91 -22.48 -9.79 15.00
C ARG A 91 -23.23 -8.99 13.92
N THR A 92 -22.69 -8.92 12.72
CA THR A 92 -23.25 -8.19 11.56
C THR A 92 -24.48 -8.90 11.03
N ILE A 93 -24.51 -10.23 11.14
CA ILE A 93 -25.70 -11.04 10.87
C ILE A 93 -26.70 -10.87 12.02
N ILE A 94 -26.28 -11.02 13.29
CA ILE A 94 -27.19 -10.99 14.46
C ILE A 94 -27.95 -9.66 14.59
N LYS A 95 -27.27 -8.54 14.33
CA LYS A 95 -27.90 -7.21 14.34
C LYS A 95 -28.99 -7.05 13.25
N ARG A 96 -29.04 -7.95 12.25
CA ARG A 96 -30.01 -7.94 11.16
C ARG A 96 -31.30 -8.74 11.42
N ARG A 97 -31.65 -8.98 12.70
CA ARG A 97 -32.95 -9.57 13.10
C ARG A 97 -34.21 -8.80 12.64
N SER A 98 -34.07 -7.62 12.01
CA SER A 98 -35.18 -6.83 11.45
C SER A 98 -35.03 -6.67 9.93
N LYS A 99 -36.15 -6.44 9.22
CA LYS A 99 -36.43 -6.41 7.75
C LYS A 99 -35.56 -5.47 6.90
N SER A 100 -34.31 -5.23 7.27
CA SER A 100 -33.42 -4.29 6.62
C SER A 100 -32.92 -4.88 5.31
N ALA A 101 -33.43 -4.35 4.20
CA ALA A 101 -32.89 -4.61 2.85
C ALA A 101 -31.53 -3.92 2.61
N THR A 102 -30.90 -3.40 3.66
CA THR A 102 -29.62 -2.69 3.55
C THR A 102 -28.47 -3.66 3.27
N PRO A 103 -27.59 -3.33 2.33
CA PRO A 103 -26.37 -4.10 2.09
C PRO A 103 -25.51 -4.26 3.34
N PHE A 104 -24.68 -5.29 3.35
CA PHE A 104 -23.75 -5.60 4.43
C PHE A 104 -22.36 -5.93 3.91
N LYS A 105 -21.36 -5.59 4.72
CA LYS A 105 -19.97 -5.90 4.40
C LYS A 105 -19.72 -7.41 4.49
N VAL A 106 -19.00 -7.93 3.51
CA VAL A 106 -18.53 -9.30 3.43
C VAL A 106 -17.08 -9.30 2.92
N SER A 107 -16.29 -10.26 3.41
CA SER A 107 -14.97 -10.57 2.88
C SER A 107 -15.08 -11.79 1.98
N ILE A 108 -14.45 -11.78 0.81
CA ILE A 108 -14.48 -12.94 -0.10
C ILE A 108 -13.13 -13.65 -0.04
N ASN A 109 -13.07 -14.79 0.62
CA ASN A 109 -11.90 -15.66 0.61
C ASN A 109 -11.83 -16.41 -0.73
N ILE A 110 -10.63 -16.51 -1.29
CA ILE A 110 -10.37 -17.15 -2.59
C ILE A 110 -9.47 -18.36 -2.35
N PHE A 111 -9.87 -19.50 -2.91
CA PHE A 111 -9.19 -20.78 -2.76
C PHE A 111 -8.89 -21.42 -4.11
N GLY A 112 -7.95 -22.34 -4.12
CA GLY A 112 -7.70 -23.24 -5.23
C GLY A 112 -6.39 -24.00 -5.07
N PRO A 113 -5.93 -24.71 -6.13
CA PRO A 113 -4.68 -25.44 -6.09
C PRO A 113 -3.45 -24.52 -6.04
N GLY A 114 -2.49 -24.77 -5.14
CA GLY A 114 -1.32 -23.90 -4.98
C GLY A 114 -0.50 -23.59 -6.25
N ARG A 115 -0.58 -24.44 -7.28
CA ARG A 115 0.04 -24.23 -8.60
C ARG A 115 -0.51 -23.04 -9.40
N VAL A 116 -1.75 -22.59 -9.14
CA VAL A 116 -2.38 -21.48 -9.88
C VAL A 116 -2.39 -20.16 -9.09
N ALA A 117 -1.78 -20.12 -7.90
CA ALA A 117 -1.77 -18.93 -7.05
C ALA A 117 -1.24 -17.67 -7.77
N ASP A 118 -0.12 -17.80 -8.50
CA ASP A 118 0.48 -16.70 -9.24
C ASP A 118 -0.40 -16.23 -10.42
N GLU A 119 -1.14 -17.15 -11.05
CA GLU A 119 -2.09 -16.82 -12.11
C GLU A 119 -3.31 -16.07 -11.58
N VAL A 120 -3.80 -16.43 -10.38
CA VAL A 120 -4.85 -15.71 -9.67
C VAL A 120 -4.41 -14.28 -9.37
N SER A 121 -3.22 -14.10 -8.77
CA SER A 121 -2.62 -12.79 -8.49
C SER A 121 -2.53 -11.95 -9.78
N LEU A 122 -1.95 -12.52 -10.83
CA LEU A 122 -1.78 -11.82 -12.11
C LEU A 122 -3.14 -11.41 -12.71
N SER A 123 -4.14 -12.28 -12.66
CA SER A 123 -5.48 -12.01 -13.20
C SER A 123 -6.22 -10.91 -12.42
N LEU A 124 -6.10 -10.90 -11.09
CA LEU A 124 -6.65 -9.84 -10.24
C LEU A 124 -5.92 -8.50 -10.45
N SER A 125 -4.59 -8.53 -10.61
CA SER A 125 -3.79 -7.31 -10.81
C SER A 125 -4.20 -6.53 -12.07
N LYS A 126 -4.56 -7.24 -13.16
CA LYS A 126 -5.06 -6.63 -14.41
C LYS A 126 -6.33 -5.81 -14.21
N VAL A 127 -7.16 -6.18 -13.24
CA VAL A 127 -8.40 -5.46 -12.86
C VAL A 127 -8.21 -4.61 -11.60
N LYS A 128 -6.97 -4.35 -11.19
CA LYS A 128 -6.61 -3.56 -9.99
C LYS A 128 -7.23 -4.11 -8.71
N ALA A 129 -7.35 -5.43 -8.61
CA ALA A 129 -7.71 -6.15 -7.40
C ALA A 129 -6.45 -6.81 -6.83
N PHE A 130 -6.30 -6.77 -5.51
CA PHE A 130 -5.13 -7.31 -4.80
C PHE A 130 -5.61 -8.08 -3.58
N LEU A 131 -5.03 -9.26 -3.36
CA LEU A 131 -5.37 -10.16 -2.26
C LEU A 131 -4.90 -9.56 -0.93
N GLN A 132 -5.81 -9.51 0.03
CA GLN A 132 -5.52 -9.14 1.41
C GLN A 132 -5.55 -10.38 2.30
N HIS A 133 -5.12 -10.23 3.55
CA HIS A 133 -5.24 -11.33 4.52
C HIS A 133 -6.72 -11.61 4.84
N PRO A 134 -7.14 -12.89 4.92
CA PRO A 134 -8.50 -13.26 5.30
C PRO A 134 -8.88 -12.72 6.68
N GLN A 135 -10.15 -12.34 6.86
CA GLN A 135 -10.67 -11.96 8.18
C GLN A 135 -10.83 -13.16 9.12
N ALA A 136 -11.15 -14.31 8.54
CA ALA A 136 -11.19 -15.60 9.22
C ALA A 136 -10.87 -16.69 8.19
N LEU A 137 -10.27 -17.77 8.67
CA LEU A 137 -9.94 -18.96 7.90
C LEU A 137 -9.95 -20.16 8.85
N ASP A 138 -10.39 -21.31 8.36
CA ASP A 138 -10.34 -22.55 9.13
C ASP A 138 -8.90 -23.00 9.38
N CYS A 139 -8.63 -23.57 10.56
CA CYS A 139 -7.27 -23.94 10.99
C CYS A 139 -6.60 -24.99 10.10
N ASP A 140 -7.41 -25.84 9.46
CA ASP A 140 -6.96 -26.97 8.64
C ASP A 140 -6.66 -26.55 7.19
N VAL A 141 -6.92 -25.30 6.81
CA VAL A 141 -6.66 -24.79 5.46
C VAL A 141 -5.29 -24.13 5.42
N ASP A 142 -4.48 -24.54 4.45
CA ASP A 142 -3.21 -23.88 4.18
C ASP A 142 -3.41 -22.50 3.57
N TYR A 143 -2.64 -21.53 4.08
CA TYR A 143 -2.74 -20.14 3.67
C TYR A 143 -1.42 -19.66 3.06
N ARG A 144 -1.50 -19.15 1.84
CA ARG A 144 -0.37 -18.50 1.18
C ARG A 144 -0.88 -17.41 0.25
N ASN A 145 -0.52 -16.17 0.55
CA ASN A 145 -0.85 -15.04 -0.30
C ASN A 145 0.25 -14.81 -1.36
N PRO A 146 -0.04 -14.99 -2.67
CA PRO A 146 0.93 -14.73 -3.74
C PRO A 146 1.28 -13.24 -3.87
N ASP A 147 0.45 -12.32 -3.38
CA ASP A 147 0.71 -10.87 -3.38
C ASP A 147 1.61 -10.43 -2.21
N MET A 148 1.94 -11.32 -1.28
CA MET A 148 2.77 -10.99 -0.12
C MET A 148 4.23 -10.84 -0.53
N LEU A 149 4.83 -9.69 -0.19
CA LEU A 149 6.25 -9.45 -0.41
C LEU A 149 7.08 -10.32 0.53
N ALA A 150 7.76 -11.32 -0.03
CA ALA A 150 8.68 -12.19 0.71
C ALA A 150 10.14 -11.85 0.37
N PHE A 151 10.96 -11.69 1.40
CA PHE A 151 12.40 -11.48 1.26
C PHE A 151 13.16 -12.80 1.47
N PRO A 152 14.26 -13.06 0.75
CA PRO A 152 15.07 -14.24 0.98
C PRO A 152 15.56 -14.31 2.44
N GLY A 153 15.36 -15.46 3.09
CA GLY A 153 15.78 -15.69 4.48
C GLY A 153 14.81 -15.16 5.54
N MET A 154 13.69 -14.53 5.16
CA MET A 154 12.59 -14.23 6.06
C MET A 154 11.52 -15.32 5.93
N GLU A 155 11.42 -16.18 6.94
CA GLU A 155 10.25 -17.05 7.10
C GLU A 155 9.17 -16.25 7.84
N ILE A 156 8.08 -15.96 7.15
CA ILE A 156 6.93 -15.27 7.72
C ILE A 156 5.78 -16.26 7.68
N ASP A 157 5.26 -16.64 8.86
CA ASP A 157 3.99 -17.36 8.92
C ASP A 157 2.86 -16.37 8.61
N MET A 158 2.28 -16.50 7.41
CA MET A 158 1.23 -15.59 6.96
C MET A 158 -0.05 -15.70 7.80
N ARG A 159 -0.22 -16.81 8.55
CA ARG A 159 -1.39 -17.04 9.41
C ARG A 159 -1.49 -16.02 10.55
N ASP A 160 -0.37 -15.44 10.98
CA ASP A 160 -0.34 -14.39 12.02
C ASP A 160 -1.09 -13.11 11.63
N TYR A 161 -1.32 -12.91 10.32
CA TYR A 161 -2.05 -11.76 9.81
C TYR A 161 -3.55 -12.03 9.58
N ILE A 162 -4.03 -13.27 9.77
CA ILE A 162 -5.46 -13.59 9.64
C ILE A 162 -6.23 -12.87 10.75
N GLY A 163 -7.32 -12.20 10.37
CA GLY A 163 -8.14 -11.46 11.34
C GLY A 163 -7.49 -10.20 11.90
N MET A 164 -6.32 -9.77 11.39
CA MET A 164 -5.83 -8.41 11.60
C MET A 164 -6.78 -7.43 10.88
N GLU A 165 -7.88 -7.08 11.55
CA GLU A 165 -8.72 -5.97 11.11
C GLU A 165 -7.91 -4.68 11.13
N THR A 166 -7.89 -3.96 10.00
CA THR A 166 -7.44 -2.56 9.93
C THR A 166 -8.26 -1.62 10.85
N SER A 167 -9.32 -2.10 11.49
CA SER A 167 -10.25 -1.32 12.33
C SER A 167 -9.98 -1.30 13.84
N SER A 168 -9.01 -2.03 14.40
CA SER A 168 -8.76 -1.97 15.85
C SER A 168 -7.37 -2.38 16.33
N TRP A 169 -6.38 -2.34 15.46
CA TRP A 169 -5.01 -2.16 15.93
C TRP A 169 -5.00 -0.74 16.52
N LYS A 170 -5.14 -0.64 17.85
CA LYS A 170 -5.61 0.59 18.55
C LYS A 170 -4.87 1.78 17.99
N ALA A 171 -5.56 2.82 17.52
CA ALA A 171 -4.91 4.00 16.92
C ALA A 171 -3.75 4.52 17.79
N ASP A 172 -3.85 4.37 19.11
CA ASP A 172 -2.83 4.71 20.10
C ASP A 172 -1.59 3.79 20.10
N HIS A 173 -1.72 2.51 19.75
CA HIS A 173 -0.58 1.63 19.52
C HIS A 173 0.13 1.96 18.21
N LEU A 174 -0.57 2.30 17.10
CA LEU A 174 0.15 2.88 15.93
C LEU A 174 0.92 4.07 16.32
N LYS A 175 0.25 4.94 17.07
CA LYS A 175 0.73 6.29 17.19
C LYS A 175 2.08 6.22 17.87
N ARG A 176 2.17 5.38 18.91
CA ARG A 176 3.42 5.03 19.58
C ARG A 176 4.40 4.32 18.65
N ASP A 177 4.00 3.26 17.95
CA ASP A 177 4.91 2.52 17.07
C ASP A 177 5.45 3.41 15.93
N ILE A 178 4.63 4.31 15.37
CA ILE A 178 5.03 5.33 14.40
C ILE A 178 5.94 6.35 15.06
N GLU A 179 5.62 6.85 16.24
CA GLU A 179 6.47 7.79 16.97
C GLU A 179 7.86 7.17 17.25
N ASP A 180 7.90 5.90 17.63
CA ASP A 180 9.13 5.14 17.87
C ASP A 180 9.92 4.91 16.57
N ILE A 181 9.24 4.50 15.48
CA ILE A 181 9.87 4.35 14.15
C ILE A 181 10.42 5.70 13.67
N LEU A 182 9.63 6.78 13.74
CA LEU A 182 10.05 8.11 13.33
C LEU A 182 11.20 8.63 14.22
N GLY A 183 11.17 8.34 15.51
CA GLY A 183 12.26 8.63 16.45
C GLY A 183 13.54 7.88 16.11
N SER A 184 13.44 6.62 15.69
CA SER A 184 14.59 5.82 15.26
C SER A 184 15.22 6.31 13.95
N LEU A 185 14.46 7.03 13.13
CA LEU A 185 14.88 7.53 11.82
C LEU A 185 15.77 8.78 11.89
N GLY A 186 15.86 9.41 13.07
CA GLY A 186 16.49 10.72 13.29
C GLY A 186 18.02 10.76 13.32
N HIS A 187 18.71 9.67 13.02
CA HIS A 187 20.17 9.63 13.12
C HIS A 187 20.84 10.26 11.89
N VAL A 188 20.90 11.59 11.86
CA VAL A 188 21.87 12.32 11.02
C VAL A 188 23.20 12.30 11.74
N THR A 189 24.20 11.64 11.16
CA THR A 189 25.57 11.65 11.70
C THR A 189 26.11 13.07 11.70
N ASP A 190 26.69 13.48 12.84
CA ASP A 190 27.22 14.81 13.13
C ASP A 190 27.83 15.46 11.89
N SER A 191 27.20 16.54 11.46
CA SER A 191 27.30 17.05 10.11
C SER A 191 28.09 18.35 10.20
N GLY A 192 29.31 18.34 9.64
CA GLY A 192 30.26 19.44 9.74
C GLY A 192 29.71 20.79 9.25
N ASP A 193 30.34 21.88 9.68
CA ASP A 193 29.96 23.25 9.30
C ASP A 193 29.81 23.38 7.77
N ILE A 194 28.65 23.87 7.33
CA ILE A 194 28.38 24.10 5.92
C ILE A 194 29.17 25.30 5.39
N GLY A 195 29.72 26.15 6.26
CA GLY A 195 30.48 27.34 5.88
C GLY A 195 29.60 28.44 5.27
N PRO A 196 30.19 29.56 4.82
CA PRO A 196 29.42 30.69 4.31
C PRO A 196 28.62 30.31 3.05
N ILE A 197 27.39 30.83 2.95
CA ILE A 197 26.49 30.64 1.81
C ILE A 197 26.40 31.96 1.06
N ALA A 198 26.95 32.00 -0.15
CA ALA A 198 26.83 33.19 -1.00
C ALA A 198 25.35 33.49 -1.29
N GLY A 199 24.94 34.74 -1.10
CA GLY A 199 23.58 35.19 -1.34
C GLY A 199 22.61 34.99 -0.16
N LEU A 200 23.02 34.30 0.91
CA LEU A 200 22.22 34.22 2.13
C LEU A 200 22.44 35.47 2.99
N LYS A 201 21.35 36.17 3.31
CA LYS A 201 21.36 37.37 4.17
C LYS A 201 21.10 37.06 5.64
N SER A 202 20.33 36.01 5.90
CA SER A 202 19.95 35.59 7.25
C SER A 202 20.95 34.61 7.88
N THR A 203 20.90 34.45 9.21
CA THR A 203 21.71 33.47 9.93
C THR A 203 20.92 32.18 10.12
N LEU A 204 21.52 31.04 9.79
CA LEU A 204 20.91 29.73 10.00
C LEU A 204 21.03 29.29 11.45
N LYS A 205 19.99 28.65 11.94
CA LYS A 205 20.06 27.89 13.20
C LYS A 205 20.75 26.56 12.92
N ARG A 206 21.42 26.00 13.93
CA ARG A 206 22.13 24.71 13.84
C ARG A 206 21.30 23.59 13.20
N HIS A 207 20.02 23.46 13.55
CA HIS A 207 19.16 22.42 12.96
C HIS A 207 18.86 22.65 11.48
N GLN A 208 18.86 23.89 11.00
CA GLN A 208 18.69 24.24 9.59
C GLN A 208 19.96 23.95 8.78
N GLU A 209 21.14 24.09 9.39
CA GLU A 209 22.42 23.66 8.80
C GLU A 209 22.44 22.13 8.61
N ILE A 210 22.08 21.39 9.67
CA ILE A 210 21.95 19.93 9.62
C ILE A 210 20.94 19.52 8.55
N GLY A 211 19.76 20.16 8.51
CA GLY A 211 18.74 19.88 7.50
C GLY A 211 19.21 20.17 6.07
N THR A 212 19.95 21.26 5.86
CA THR A 212 20.55 21.61 4.56
C THR A 212 21.55 20.53 4.13
N GLN A 213 22.43 20.11 5.03
CA GLN A 213 23.42 19.08 4.72
C GLN A 213 22.79 17.72 4.44
N PHE A 214 21.73 17.37 5.16
CA PHE A 214 20.92 16.19 4.92
C PHE A 214 20.36 16.15 3.49
N ILE A 215 19.86 17.29 2.99
CA ILE A 215 19.34 17.44 1.62
C ILE A 215 20.50 17.31 0.62
N LEU A 216 21.57 18.08 0.79
CA LEU A 216 22.71 18.08 -0.15
C LEU A 216 23.41 16.71 -0.26
N GLN A 217 23.47 15.96 0.84
CA GLN A 217 23.98 14.59 0.82
C GLN A 217 23.09 13.66 -0.02
N ARG A 218 21.77 13.80 0.08
CA ARG A 218 20.80 12.99 -0.68
C ARG A 218 20.69 13.39 -2.14
N GLU A 219 21.06 14.62 -2.48
CA GLU A 219 21.22 15.07 -3.86
C GLU A 219 22.57 14.68 -4.47
N ASN A 220 23.47 14.04 -3.72
CA ASN A 220 24.74 13.56 -4.22
C ASN A 220 24.58 12.19 -4.93
N PRO A 221 24.91 12.06 -6.23
CA PRO A 221 24.81 10.80 -6.97
C PRO A 221 25.62 9.65 -6.40
N ILE A 222 26.77 9.94 -5.79
CA ILE A 222 27.62 8.92 -5.16
C ILE A 222 26.91 8.31 -3.95
N PHE A 223 26.33 9.17 -3.11
CA PHE A 223 25.57 8.73 -1.95
C PHE A 223 24.31 7.95 -2.38
N GLY A 224 23.57 8.44 -3.37
CA GLY A 224 22.41 7.75 -3.93
C GLY A 224 22.76 6.34 -4.43
N LYS A 225 23.85 6.18 -5.19
CA LYS A 225 24.33 4.87 -5.66
C LYS A 225 24.67 3.92 -4.51
N GLN A 226 25.34 4.41 -3.47
CA GLN A 226 25.66 3.62 -2.28
C GLN A 226 24.38 3.16 -1.56
N LEU A 227 23.38 4.04 -1.44
CA LEU A 227 22.11 3.71 -0.81
C LEU A 227 21.35 2.65 -1.63
N SER A 228 21.24 2.82 -2.95
CA SER A 228 20.65 1.83 -3.85
C SER A 228 21.35 0.47 -3.73
N SER A 229 22.70 0.45 -3.70
CA SER A 229 23.47 -0.79 -3.51
C SER A 229 23.16 -1.50 -2.19
N ARG A 230 22.98 -0.75 -1.09
CA ARG A 230 22.61 -1.33 0.21
C ARG A 230 21.19 -1.90 0.18
N LEU A 231 20.25 -1.21 -0.48
CA LEU A 231 18.89 -1.72 -0.66
C LEU A 231 18.89 -3.01 -1.48
N HIS A 232 19.69 -3.09 -2.55
CA HIS A 232 19.87 -4.33 -3.32
C HIS A 232 20.38 -5.49 -2.46
N GLN A 233 21.36 -5.22 -1.60
CA GLN A 233 21.87 -6.24 -0.68
C GLN A 233 20.79 -6.74 0.29
N ALA A 234 19.93 -5.85 0.78
CA ALA A 234 18.83 -6.18 1.68
C ALA A 234 17.67 -6.93 0.98
N LEU A 235 17.40 -6.60 -0.29
CA LEU A 235 16.35 -7.24 -1.11
C LEU A 235 16.74 -8.64 -1.60
N GLY A 236 18.02 -8.99 -1.55
CA GLY A 236 18.56 -10.22 -2.10
C GLY A 236 18.64 -10.21 -3.63
N ALA A 237 19.49 -11.08 -4.20
CA ALA A 237 19.86 -11.10 -5.62
C ALA A 237 18.71 -11.38 -6.61
N ARG A 238 17.47 -11.60 -6.17
CA ARG A 238 16.32 -11.89 -7.07
C ARG A 238 15.82 -10.68 -7.86
N CYS A 239 16.20 -9.46 -7.48
CA CYS A 239 15.88 -8.24 -8.22
C CYS A 239 17.03 -7.77 -9.15
N ALA A 240 18.10 -8.56 -9.30
CA ALA A 240 19.36 -8.08 -9.85
C ALA A 240 19.51 -8.22 -11.37
N GLU A 241 18.71 -9.03 -12.07
CA GLU A 241 19.09 -9.42 -13.43
C GLU A 241 18.70 -8.45 -14.55
N GLU A 242 17.75 -7.51 -14.38
CA GLU A 242 17.33 -6.70 -15.55
C GLU A 242 17.01 -5.21 -15.31
N MET A 243 17.07 -4.69 -14.09
CA MET A 243 16.82 -3.25 -13.86
C MET A 243 18.07 -2.55 -13.34
N GLU A 244 18.70 -1.76 -14.21
CA GLU A 244 19.59 -0.68 -13.79
C GLU A 244 18.76 0.27 -12.91
N MET A 245 18.79 0.04 -11.59
CA MET A 245 17.92 0.76 -10.67
C MET A 245 18.34 2.22 -10.69
N LYS A 246 17.41 3.08 -11.13
CA LYS A 246 17.64 4.52 -11.22
C LYS A 246 18.10 5.02 -9.84
N VAL A 247 19.18 5.81 -9.84
CA VAL A 247 19.67 6.44 -8.61
C VAL A 247 18.57 7.35 -8.07
N ALA A 248 18.04 7.00 -6.89
CA ALA A 248 17.09 7.85 -6.19
C ALA A 248 17.86 9.02 -5.56
N LEU A 249 17.69 10.21 -6.13
CA LEU A 249 18.21 11.47 -5.57
C LEU A 249 17.11 12.20 -4.80
N GLY A 250 17.51 12.88 -3.73
CA GLY A 250 16.60 13.64 -2.86
C GLY A 250 16.01 12.83 -1.72
N GLY A 251 14.92 13.31 -1.14
CA GLY A 251 14.29 12.64 0.00
C GLY A 251 13.12 13.42 0.60
N LEU A 252 12.66 12.94 1.76
CA LEU A 252 11.57 13.54 2.52
C LEU A 252 12.13 14.33 3.70
N VAL A 253 11.70 15.59 3.84
CA VAL A 253 11.97 16.43 5.01
C VAL A 253 10.70 16.52 5.84
N ALA A 254 10.63 15.74 6.91
CA ALA A 254 9.44 15.56 7.74
C ALA A 254 9.58 16.21 9.13
N ASP A 255 10.29 17.34 9.20
CA ASP A 255 10.49 18.07 10.46
C ASP A 255 9.17 18.65 11.00
N VAL A 256 9.12 18.82 12.32
CA VAL A 256 8.01 19.51 13.02
C VAL A 256 7.79 20.92 12.44
N MET A 257 6.53 21.37 12.43
CA MET A 257 6.19 22.73 12.01
C MET A 257 6.92 23.78 12.86
N GLY A 258 7.32 24.90 12.26
CA GLY A 258 8.05 25.97 12.95
C GLY A 258 9.58 25.83 12.97
N LEU A 259 10.15 24.71 12.49
CA LEU A 259 11.60 24.54 12.38
C LEU A 259 12.24 25.27 11.17
N GLY A 260 11.47 26.04 10.41
CA GLY A 260 12.00 26.85 9.30
C GLY A 260 12.37 26.03 8.07
N LYS A 261 11.56 25.01 7.74
CA LYS A 261 11.74 24.15 6.55
C LYS A 261 11.84 24.96 5.24
N THR A 262 11.07 26.04 5.09
CA THR A 262 11.13 26.92 3.91
C THR A 262 12.54 27.46 3.72
N LEU A 263 13.11 28.08 4.76
CA LEU A 263 14.49 28.58 4.72
C LEU A 263 15.50 27.46 4.45
N THR A 264 15.35 26.30 5.09
CA THR A 264 16.22 25.13 4.83
C THR A 264 16.20 24.70 3.36
N ILE A 265 15.02 24.69 2.72
CA ILE A 265 14.88 24.36 1.30
C ILE A 265 15.49 25.46 0.42
N LEU A 266 15.21 26.74 0.70
CA LEU A 266 15.77 27.87 -0.06
C LEU A 266 17.30 27.87 -0.01
N VAL A 267 17.89 27.62 1.16
CA VAL A 267 19.33 27.49 1.31
C VAL A 267 19.88 26.31 0.52
N SER A 268 19.19 25.17 0.52
CA SER A 268 19.58 24.01 -0.27
C SER A 268 19.55 24.32 -1.77
N ILE A 269 18.54 25.06 -2.23
CA ILE A 269 18.44 25.56 -3.61
C ILE A 269 19.64 26.47 -3.92
N LEU A 270 19.91 27.48 -3.07
CA LEU A 270 21.04 28.39 -3.23
C LEU A 270 22.37 27.62 -3.37
N ARG A 271 22.60 26.61 -2.52
CA ARG A 271 23.77 25.73 -2.57
C ARG A 271 23.87 24.89 -3.83
N SER A 272 22.75 24.54 -4.44
CA SER A 272 22.68 23.74 -5.67
C SER A 272 22.79 24.57 -6.96
N THR A 273 22.80 25.91 -6.88
CA THR A 273 22.76 26.81 -8.04
C THR A 273 23.88 26.55 -9.04
N GLU A 274 25.11 26.33 -8.58
CA GLU A 274 26.26 26.03 -9.44
C GLU A 274 26.04 24.73 -10.25
N LYS A 275 25.56 23.68 -9.57
CA LYS A 275 25.20 22.40 -10.22
C LYS A 275 24.05 22.57 -11.22
N ALA A 276 23.08 23.43 -10.90
CA ALA A 276 21.98 23.73 -11.82
C ALA A 276 22.48 24.44 -13.09
N VAL A 277 23.48 25.33 -12.96
CA VAL A 277 24.14 25.96 -14.11
C VAL A 277 24.87 24.91 -14.96
N GLU A 278 25.66 24.03 -14.34
CA GLU A 278 26.32 22.91 -15.03
C GLU A 278 25.32 22.01 -15.77
N PHE A 279 24.21 21.67 -15.12
CA PHE A 279 23.14 20.87 -15.71
C PHE A 279 22.53 21.54 -16.95
N GLY A 280 22.30 22.85 -16.91
CA GLY A 280 21.82 23.61 -18.07
C GLY A 280 22.82 23.71 -19.23
N HIS A 281 24.09 23.42 -19.00
CA HIS A 281 25.13 23.32 -20.04
C HIS A 281 25.35 21.89 -20.52
N PHE A 282 24.69 20.90 -19.92
CA PHE A 282 24.82 19.50 -20.28
C PHE A 282 24.08 19.20 -21.59
N ASN A 283 24.84 18.92 -22.65
CA ASN A 283 24.26 18.51 -23.93
C ASN A 283 23.91 17.01 -23.88
N HIS A 284 22.63 16.68 -23.83
CA HIS A 284 22.17 15.29 -23.93
C HIS A 284 22.33 14.81 -25.39
N PRO A 285 23.18 13.79 -25.69
CA PRO A 285 23.40 13.32 -27.05
C PRO A 285 22.23 12.51 -27.62
N GLU A 286 21.30 12.05 -26.78
CA GLU A 286 20.11 11.31 -27.19
C GLU A 286 18.91 12.23 -27.42
N GLN A 287 18.94 12.99 -28.52
CA GLN A 287 17.76 13.70 -28.99
C GLN A 287 16.99 12.80 -29.96
N SER A 288 15.91 12.18 -29.47
CA SER A 288 14.89 11.59 -30.32
C SER A 288 14.25 12.66 -31.22
N VAL A 289 14.09 12.33 -32.50
CA VAL A 289 13.54 13.19 -33.55
C VAL A 289 12.22 13.84 -33.11
N GLY A 290 12.22 15.16 -32.91
CA GLY A 290 10.98 15.96 -32.87
C GLY A 290 10.84 17.01 -31.77
N VAL A 291 11.52 16.88 -30.61
CA VAL A 291 11.45 17.88 -29.53
C VAL A 291 12.85 18.11 -28.94
N LYS A 292 13.40 19.31 -29.14
CA LYS A 292 14.63 19.73 -28.45
C LYS A 292 14.28 20.09 -27.00
N THR A 293 14.36 19.13 -26.09
CA THR A 293 14.28 19.40 -24.66
C THR A 293 15.61 19.99 -24.20
N VAL A 294 15.59 21.21 -23.66
CA VAL A 294 16.76 21.86 -23.08
C VAL A 294 16.70 21.69 -21.56
N PRO A 295 17.76 21.19 -20.91
CA PRO A 295 17.82 21.10 -19.45
C PRO A 295 17.62 22.48 -18.80
N THR A 296 16.70 22.57 -17.85
CA THR A 296 16.43 23.82 -17.11
C THR A 296 17.40 23.99 -15.96
N LYS A 297 17.85 25.23 -15.73
CA LYS A 297 18.64 25.63 -14.56
C LYS A 297 17.75 26.00 -13.36
N ALA A 298 16.43 25.92 -13.51
CA ALA A 298 15.47 26.35 -12.51
C ALA A 298 15.04 25.20 -11.59
N THR A 299 14.75 25.54 -10.33
CA THR A 299 14.09 24.65 -9.37
C THR A 299 12.60 24.97 -9.32
N LEU A 300 11.74 23.96 -9.52
CA LEU A 300 10.29 24.11 -9.39
C LEU A 300 9.87 23.85 -7.93
N VAL A 301 9.30 24.87 -7.28
CA VAL A 301 8.66 24.74 -5.97
C VAL A 301 7.16 24.75 -6.15
N VAL A 302 6.48 23.69 -5.69
CA VAL A 302 5.01 23.58 -5.74
C VAL A 302 4.45 23.75 -4.34
N VAL A 303 3.54 24.71 -4.18
CA VAL A 303 2.90 25.05 -2.90
C VAL A 303 1.37 24.91 -2.99
N PRO A 304 0.66 24.64 -1.88
CA PRO A 304 -0.76 24.30 -1.94
C PRO A 304 -1.70 25.52 -2.08
N SER A 305 -1.22 26.75 -1.89
CA SER A 305 -2.04 27.97 -2.04
C SER A 305 -1.21 29.20 -2.42
N ALA A 306 -1.89 30.21 -2.98
CA ALA A 306 -1.29 31.50 -3.33
C ALA A 306 -0.74 32.26 -2.11
N GLN A 307 -1.42 32.17 -0.97
CA GLN A 307 -0.94 32.79 0.28
C GLN A 307 0.41 32.22 0.72
N ILE A 308 0.64 30.92 0.54
CA ILE A 308 1.93 30.32 0.84
C ILE A 308 2.97 30.74 -0.20
N LEU A 309 2.57 30.91 -1.46
CA LEU A 309 3.46 31.41 -2.51
C LEU A 309 4.01 32.80 -2.16
N GLU A 310 3.16 33.73 -1.72
CA GLU A 310 3.58 35.07 -1.27
C GLU A 310 4.58 35.00 -0.12
N ASN A 311 4.39 34.07 0.83
CA ASN A 311 5.35 33.86 1.91
C ASN A 311 6.71 33.35 1.40
N TRP A 312 6.72 32.47 0.39
CA TRP A 312 7.96 32.00 -0.22
C TRP A 312 8.68 33.13 -0.98
N GLU A 313 7.94 34.00 -1.67
CA GLU A 313 8.52 35.18 -2.34
C GLU A 313 9.16 36.13 -1.33
N ALA A 314 8.47 36.42 -0.23
CA ALA A 314 9.03 37.26 0.85
C ALA A 314 10.30 36.64 1.49
N GLU A 315 10.31 35.33 1.72
CA GLU A 315 11.49 34.61 2.26
C GLU A 315 12.67 34.58 1.29
N ILE A 316 12.45 34.63 -0.03
CA ILE A 316 13.52 34.73 -1.03
C ILE A 316 14.18 36.11 -1.00
N GLU A 317 13.41 37.17 -0.74
CA GLU A 317 13.93 38.54 -0.68
C GLU A 317 14.71 38.84 0.60
N THR A 318 14.43 38.10 1.68
CA THR A 318 14.92 38.35 3.05
C THR A 318 16.30 37.75 3.32
#